data_AF-W3AL87-F1
#
_entry.id   AF-W3AL87-F1
#
_cell.length_a   1.000
_cell.length_b   1.000
_cell.length_c   1.000
_cell.angle_alpha   90.00
_cell.angle_beta   90.00
_cell.angle_gamma   90.00
#
_symmetry.space_group_name_H-M   'P 1'
#
loop_
_entity.id
_entity.type
_entity.pdbx_description
1 polymer ?
#
loop_
_entity_poly.entity_id
_entity_poly.type
_entity_poly.pdbx_seq_one_letter_code
_entity_poly.pdbx_strand_id
1 'polypeptide(L)'
;MIMQISSGMGPVECRVAVGGIYRELEKEFPDIAMITSVRGEVEGAFSSIIFSSEQDVSELEGTMQWICKSSYRPGHKRKNWFVDVSIIPEAEEVDAEFMKEKIKIEKFHSGGPGGQNVNKVETGVRVTHLPTGITVSSTRERSQHANIQDALKKLTSILREMNKANKDKQKNNAWSRHTQIVRGNPVRIYEGENFKLR
;
A
#
# COMPACT_ATOMS: atom_id res chain seq x y z
N MET A 1 7.22 -6.18 6.59
CA MET A 1 5.75 -6.11 6.68
C MET A 1 5.32 -4.69 6.97
N ILE A 2 4.19 -4.25 6.41
CA ILE A 2 3.58 -2.94 6.71
C ILE A 2 2.28 -3.15 7.49
N MET A 3 2.09 -2.38 8.55
CA MET A 3 0.88 -2.41 9.37
C MET A 3 0.30 -1.01 9.55
N GLN A 4 -0.99 -0.96 9.87
CA GLN A 4 -1.69 0.24 10.28
C GLN A 4 -2.31 0.04 11.65
N ILE A 5 -2.03 0.94 12.59
CA ILE A 5 -2.81 1.11 13.82
C ILE A 5 -3.75 2.29 13.67
N SER A 6 -5.01 2.14 14.06
CA SER A 6 -6.02 3.16 13.85
C SER A 6 -7.10 3.26 14.91
N SER A 7 -7.47 4.50 15.23
CA SER A 7 -8.61 4.85 16.08
C SER A 7 -9.95 4.85 15.36
N GLY A 8 -9.93 4.79 14.02
CA GLY A 8 -11.11 4.96 13.16
C GLY A 8 -11.86 6.24 13.47
N MET A 9 -13.19 6.17 13.51
CA MET A 9 -14.05 7.29 13.93
C MET A 9 -14.15 7.44 15.46
N GLY A 10 -13.16 6.94 16.20
CA GLY A 10 -13.11 7.01 17.65
C GLY A 10 -12.91 8.44 18.19
N PRO A 11 -13.32 8.67 19.45
CA PRO A 11 -13.08 9.95 20.12
C PRO A 11 -11.58 10.15 20.43
N VAL A 12 -11.22 11.31 20.99
CA VAL A 12 -9.84 11.68 21.34
C VAL A 12 -9.11 10.59 22.15
N GLU A 13 -9.80 9.85 23.02
CA GLU A 13 -9.18 8.78 23.81
C GLU A 13 -8.70 7.61 22.95
N CYS A 14 -9.40 7.27 21.87
CA CYS A 14 -8.93 6.26 20.93
C CYS A 14 -7.69 6.75 20.16
N ARG A 15 -7.58 8.05 19.88
CA ARG A 15 -6.42 8.63 19.19
C ARG A 15 -5.18 8.68 20.07
N VAL A 16 -5.39 8.96 21.36
CA VAL A 16 -4.36 8.82 22.38
C VAL A 16 -3.94 7.36 22.51
N ALA A 17 -4.90 6.42 22.45
CA ALA A 17 -4.60 5.00 22.47
C ALA A 17 -3.68 4.58 21.30
N VAL A 18 -3.93 5.07 20.07
CA VAL A 18 -3.07 4.79 18.91
C VAL A 18 -1.62 5.19 19.19
N GLY A 19 -1.40 6.42 19.66
CA GLY A 19 -0.04 6.92 19.92
C GLY A 19 0.66 6.24 21.09
N GLY A 20 -0.07 5.97 22.17
CA GLY A 20 0.47 5.29 23.34
C GLY A 20 0.83 3.83 23.05
N ILE A 21 -0.07 3.09 22.40
CA ILE A 21 0.18 1.70 22.00
C ILE A 21 1.35 1.62 21.01
N TYR A 22 1.38 2.49 20.00
CA TYR A 22 2.51 2.52 19.05
C TYR A 22 3.85 2.72 19.76
N ARG A 23 3.91 3.59 20.77
CA ARG A 23 5.13 3.81 21.55
C ARG A 23 5.57 2.59 22.36
N GLU A 24 4.63 1.81 22.89
CA GLU A 24 4.97 0.55 23.55
C GLU A 24 5.42 -0.52 22.55
N LEU A 25 4.79 -0.59 21.38
CA LEU A 25 5.23 -1.46 20.30
C LEU A 25 6.64 -1.11 19.81
N GLU A 26 6.99 0.17 19.70
CA GLU A 26 8.33 0.63 19.32
C GLU A 26 9.40 0.21 20.35
N LYS A 27 9.04 0.11 21.64
CA LYS A 27 9.95 -0.43 22.68
C LYS A 27 10.09 -1.94 22.61
N GLU A 28 8.99 -2.64 22.30
CA GLU A 28 8.96 -4.11 22.20
C GLU A 28 9.63 -4.63 20.94
N PHE A 29 9.44 -3.92 19.82
CA PHE A 29 9.97 -4.23 18.50
C PHE A 29 10.82 -3.04 17.99
N PRO A 30 12.12 -3.01 18.31
CA PRO A 30 12.99 -1.88 17.95
C PRO A 30 13.19 -1.67 16.44
N ASP A 31 12.84 -2.66 15.61
CA ASP A 31 12.85 -2.56 14.15
C ASP A 31 11.60 -1.86 13.58
N ILE A 32 10.57 -1.59 14.41
CA ILE A 32 9.40 -0.85 13.95
C ILE A 32 9.80 0.58 13.58
N ALA A 33 9.43 0.98 12.37
CA ALA A 33 9.64 2.34 11.88
C ALA A 33 8.34 2.97 11.38
N MET A 34 8.03 4.17 11.87
CA MET A 34 6.89 4.95 11.39
C MET A 34 7.11 5.39 9.94
N ILE A 35 6.21 5.01 9.04
CA ILE A 35 6.23 5.44 7.63
C ILE A 35 5.44 6.73 7.47
N THR A 36 4.21 6.76 7.99
CA THR A 36 3.33 7.93 7.91
C THR A 36 2.32 7.93 9.04
N SER A 37 1.81 9.10 9.39
CA SER A 37 0.82 9.24 10.45
C SER A 37 -0.16 10.38 10.16
N VAL A 38 -1.36 10.22 10.71
CA VAL A 38 -2.40 11.25 10.73
C VAL A 38 -2.55 11.69 12.18
N ARG A 39 -2.18 12.93 12.48
CA ARG A 39 -2.23 13.46 13.86
C ARG A 39 -3.67 13.60 14.35
N GLY A 40 -3.86 13.39 15.64
CA GLY A 40 -5.09 13.69 16.36
C GLY A 40 -5.11 15.13 16.86
N GLU A 41 -6.13 15.46 17.66
CA GLU A 41 -6.37 16.82 18.19
C GLU A 41 -5.37 17.24 19.28
N VAL A 42 -4.75 16.27 19.95
CA VAL A 42 -3.89 16.49 21.11
C VAL A 42 -2.49 15.94 20.87
N GLU A 43 -1.52 16.48 21.61
CA GLU A 43 -0.13 16.07 21.48
C GLU A 43 0.05 14.57 21.74
N GLY A 44 0.82 13.90 20.87
CA GLY A 44 1.06 12.46 20.96
C GLY A 44 -0.13 11.58 20.57
N ALA A 45 -1.29 12.15 20.20
CA ALA A 45 -2.43 11.39 19.68
C ALA A 45 -2.41 11.31 18.16
N PHE A 46 -2.88 10.19 17.62
CA PHE A 46 -2.94 9.93 16.18
C PHE A 46 -4.28 9.31 15.80
N SER A 47 -4.86 9.76 14.69
CA SER A 47 -6.00 9.08 14.07
C SER A 47 -5.59 7.71 13.52
N SER A 48 -4.43 7.66 12.87
CA SER A 48 -3.80 6.45 12.35
C SER A 48 -2.28 6.61 12.24
N ILE A 49 -1.56 5.50 12.37
CA ILE A 49 -0.12 5.39 12.10
C ILE A 49 0.07 4.17 11.19
N ILE A 50 0.84 4.36 10.13
CA ILE A 50 1.35 3.28 9.28
C ILE A 50 2.83 3.10 9.61
N PHE A 51 3.23 1.87 9.88
CA PHE A 51 4.59 1.51 10.27
C PHE A 51 5.05 0.23 9.58
N SER A 52 6.36 0.09 9.40
CA SER A 52 7.00 -1.14 8.91
C SER A 52 7.68 -1.89 10.04
N SER A 53 7.79 -3.21 9.90
CA SER A 53 8.66 -4.09 10.69
C SER A 53 9.36 -5.07 9.76
N GLU A 54 10.60 -5.43 10.08
CA GLU A 54 11.35 -6.49 9.38
C GLU A 54 10.95 -7.88 9.87
N GLN A 55 10.40 -7.98 11.08
CA GLN A 55 9.93 -9.22 11.70
C GLN A 55 8.51 -9.58 11.27
N ASP A 56 8.13 -10.85 11.50
CA ASP A 56 6.74 -11.27 11.40
C ASP A 56 5.98 -10.85 12.67
N VAL A 57 5.20 -9.78 12.54
CA VAL A 57 4.36 -9.22 13.61
C VAL A 57 2.87 -9.43 13.31
N SER A 58 2.53 -10.46 12.51
CA SER A 58 1.15 -10.77 12.15
C SER A 58 0.25 -11.04 13.37
N GLU A 59 0.83 -11.47 14.50
CA GLU A 59 0.11 -11.65 15.77
C GLU A 59 -0.50 -10.35 16.34
N LEU A 60 -0.01 -9.18 15.91
CA LEU A 60 -0.56 -7.89 16.30
C LEU A 60 -1.85 -7.55 15.54
N GLU A 61 -2.19 -8.28 14.48
CA GLU A 61 -3.40 -8.02 13.70
C GLU A 61 -4.66 -8.30 14.52
N GLY A 62 -5.50 -7.28 14.63
CA GLY A 62 -6.78 -7.33 15.33
C GLY A 62 -7.02 -6.11 16.19
N THR A 63 -8.04 -6.23 17.05
CA THR A 63 -8.44 -5.15 17.95
C THR A 63 -7.49 -5.09 19.14
N MET A 64 -6.97 -3.90 19.45
CA MET A 64 -6.27 -3.63 20.70
C MET A 64 -7.14 -2.81 21.63
N GLN A 65 -7.09 -3.11 22.93
CA GLN A 65 -7.86 -2.41 23.96
C GLN A 65 -6.94 -1.62 24.87
N TRP A 66 -7.29 -0.36 25.13
CA TRP A 66 -6.71 0.46 26.19
C TRP A 66 -7.74 0.72 27.28
N ILE A 67 -7.38 0.37 28.52
CA ILE A 67 -8.20 0.55 29.72
C ILE A 67 -7.65 1.73 30.51
N CYS A 68 -8.27 2.89 30.36
CA CYS A 68 -7.93 4.10 31.10
C CYS A 68 -9.15 5.01 31.24
N LYS A 69 -9.29 5.68 32.38
CA LYS A 69 -10.31 6.74 32.51
C LYS A 69 -9.97 7.89 31.57
N SER A 70 -10.99 8.53 31.01
CA SER A 70 -10.77 9.68 30.13
C SER A 70 -10.28 10.89 30.91
N SER A 71 -9.12 11.42 30.54
CA SER A 71 -8.64 12.74 31.01
C SER A 71 -9.25 13.90 30.22
N TYR A 72 -9.88 13.63 29.07
CA TYR A 72 -10.43 14.64 28.16
C TYR A 72 -11.93 14.87 28.36
N ARG A 73 -12.64 13.92 28.97
CA ARG A 73 -14.05 14.02 29.33
C ARG A 73 -14.22 13.76 30.83
N PRO A 74 -13.98 14.78 31.68
CA PRO A 74 -14.12 14.65 33.13
C PRO A 74 -15.51 14.13 33.51
N GLY A 75 -15.57 13.18 34.44
CA GLY A 75 -16.83 12.57 34.91
C GLY A 75 -17.42 11.49 34.00
N HIS A 76 -16.87 11.26 32.81
CA HIS A 76 -17.35 10.21 31.91
C HIS A 76 -16.95 8.82 32.41
N LYS A 77 -17.94 7.90 32.54
CA LYS A 77 -17.74 6.57 33.15
C LYS A 77 -17.00 5.56 32.27
N ARG A 78 -16.91 5.79 30.95
CA ARG A 78 -16.24 4.89 30.01
C ARG A 78 -14.73 4.88 30.26
N LYS A 79 -14.17 3.67 30.30
CA LYS A 79 -12.73 3.43 30.46
C LYS A 79 -12.11 2.51 29.40
N ASN A 80 -12.92 1.89 28.54
CA ASN A 80 -12.45 0.97 27.51
C ASN A 80 -12.45 1.67 26.15
N TRP A 81 -11.25 1.77 25.58
CA TRP A 81 -10.97 2.36 24.28
C TRP A 81 -10.42 1.27 23.38
N PHE A 82 -10.85 1.25 22.12
CA PHE A 82 -10.46 0.23 21.17
C PHE A 82 -9.83 0.89 19.95
N VAL A 83 -8.78 0.27 19.45
CA VAL A 83 -8.11 0.62 18.19
C VAL A 83 -7.94 -0.66 17.38
N ASP A 84 -7.85 -0.52 16.07
CA ASP A 84 -7.61 -1.62 15.15
C ASP A 84 -6.16 -1.62 14.69
N VAL A 85 -5.55 -2.80 14.60
CA VAL A 85 -4.28 -3.01 13.92
C VAL A 85 -4.51 -3.97 12.77
N SER A 86 -4.13 -3.57 11.56
CA SER A 86 -4.31 -4.39 10.36
C SER A 86 -3.08 -4.40 9.47
N ILE A 87 -2.82 -5.54 8.82
CA ILE A 87 -1.68 -5.70 7.92
C ILE A 87 -1.98 -5.02 6.59
N ILE A 88 -1.23 -3.99 6.21
CA ILE A 88 -1.37 -3.41 4.87
C ILE A 88 -0.58 -4.29 3.89
N PRO A 89 -1.23 -4.92 2.90
CA PRO A 89 -0.52 -5.65 1.87
C PRO A 89 0.40 -4.70 1.11
N GLU A 90 1.66 -5.08 0.96
CA GLU A 90 2.58 -4.33 0.10
C GLU A 90 2.06 -4.41 -1.34
N ALA A 91 1.94 -3.25 -2.00
CA ALA A 91 1.66 -3.22 -3.42
C ALA A 91 2.88 -3.79 -4.15
N GLU A 92 2.70 -4.89 -4.88
CA GLU A 92 3.73 -5.37 -5.80
C GLU A 92 4.02 -4.26 -6.82
N GLU A 93 5.20 -3.67 -6.71
CA GLU A 93 5.71 -2.72 -7.71
C GLU A 93 6.42 -3.51 -8.80
N VAL A 94 5.90 -3.40 -10.01
CA VAL A 94 6.57 -3.97 -11.17
C VAL A 94 7.61 -2.98 -11.64
N ASP A 95 8.85 -3.44 -11.70
CA ASP A 95 9.95 -2.65 -12.27
C ASP A 95 9.60 -2.19 -13.68
N ALA A 96 9.58 -0.87 -13.88
CA ALA A 96 9.31 -0.25 -15.17
C ALA A 96 10.57 -0.14 -16.03
N GLU A 97 11.75 -0.48 -15.48
CA GLU A 97 12.99 -0.58 -16.23
C GLU A 97 13.04 -1.89 -17.01
N PHE A 98 13.28 -1.76 -18.31
CA PHE A 98 13.32 -2.89 -19.21
C PHE A 98 14.71 -3.53 -19.24
N MET A 99 14.86 -4.64 -18.53
CA MET A 99 15.93 -5.58 -18.79
C MET A 99 15.58 -6.45 -20.00
N LYS A 100 16.54 -6.70 -20.90
CA LYS A 100 16.35 -7.52 -22.11
C LYS A 100 15.76 -8.90 -21.81
N GLU A 101 16.00 -9.42 -20.61
CA GLU A 101 15.55 -10.72 -20.14
C GLU A 101 14.06 -10.74 -19.72
N LYS A 102 13.49 -9.57 -19.38
CA LYS A 102 12.09 -9.44 -18.91
C LYS A 102 11.11 -9.10 -20.03
N ILE A 103 11.59 -8.91 -21.26
CA ILE A 103 10.77 -8.51 -22.40
C ILE A 103 10.94 -9.47 -23.57
N LYS A 104 9.82 -9.87 -24.19
CA LYS A 104 9.80 -10.60 -25.46
C LYS A 104 9.42 -9.63 -26.58
N ILE A 105 10.28 -9.52 -27.59
CA ILE A 105 10.02 -8.69 -28.77
C ILE A 105 9.75 -9.62 -29.96
N GLU A 106 8.55 -9.54 -30.51
CA GLU A 106 8.12 -10.25 -31.70
C GLU A 106 7.93 -9.25 -32.85
N LYS A 107 8.42 -9.60 -34.03
CA LYS A 107 8.28 -8.78 -35.23
C LYS A 107 7.20 -9.38 -36.13
N PHE A 108 6.47 -8.53 -36.83
CA PHE A 108 5.44 -8.95 -37.76
C PHE A 108 5.22 -7.92 -38.87
N HIS A 109 4.53 -8.32 -39.93
CA HIS A 109 4.18 -7.44 -41.03
C HIS A 109 3.06 -6.49 -40.61
N SER A 110 3.26 -5.18 -40.78
CA SER A 110 2.26 -4.17 -40.43
C SER A 110 1.01 -4.34 -41.30
N GLY A 111 -0.16 -4.53 -40.68
CA GLY A 111 -1.42 -4.68 -41.39
C GLY A 111 -2.00 -3.33 -41.84
N GLY A 112 -2.34 -3.20 -43.12
CA GLY A 112 -3.02 -2.03 -43.67
C GLY A 112 -3.02 -2.00 -45.21
N PRO A 113 -3.81 -1.12 -45.86
CA PRO A 113 -3.78 -0.92 -47.31
C PRO A 113 -2.47 -0.22 -47.72
N GLY A 114 -1.37 -0.97 -47.75
CA GLY A 114 -0.03 -0.50 -48.08
C GLY A 114 0.54 -1.14 -49.33
N GLY A 115 1.32 -0.37 -50.11
CA GLY A 115 1.99 -0.86 -51.32
C GLY A 115 3.06 -1.92 -51.07
N GLN A 116 3.76 -2.36 -52.13
CA GLN A 116 4.73 -3.48 -52.09
C GLN A 116 5.73 -3.48 -50.91
N ASN A 117 6.14 -2.31 -50.41
CA ASN A 117 7.08 -2.19 -49.31
C ASN A 117 6.48 -2.63 -47.95
N VAL A 118 5.19 -2.36 -47.70
CA VAL A 118 4.50 -2.75 -46.46
C VAL A 118 4.33 -4.26 -46.37
N ASN A 119 4.13 -4.93 -47.52
CA ASN A 119 3.96 -6.38 -47.58
C ASN A 119 5.28 -7.16 -47.57
N LYS A 120 6.43 -6.48 -47.73
CA LYS A 120 7.76 -7.12 -47.81
C LYS A 120 8.60 -6.95 -46.54
N VAL A 121 8.35 -5.91 -45.74
CA VAL A 121 9.19 -5.57 -44.58
C VAL A 121 8.41 -5.71 -43.27
N GLU A 122 8.96 -6.52 -42.36
CA GLU A 122 8.47 -6.70 -40.99
C GLU A 122 8.77 -5.49 -40.10
N THR A 123 8.04 -4.40 -40.32
CA THR A 123 8.20 -3.17 -39.53
C THR A 123 7.41 -3.19 -38.23
N GLY A 124 6.36 -4.01 -38.13
CA GLY A 124 5.50 -4.11 -36.96
C GLY A 124 6.20 -4.84 -35.82
N VAL A 125 6.00 -4.33 -34.60
CA VAL A 125 6.66 -4.86 -33.41
C VAL A 125 5.64 -5.07 -32.31
N ARG A 126 5.73 -6.20 -31.63
CA ARG A 126 4.98 -6.54 -30.43
C ARG A 126 5.97 -6.78 -29.30
N VAL A 127 5.77 -6.10 -28.19
CA VAL A 127 6.59 -6.22 -26.98
C VAL A 127 5.71 -6.76 -25.87
N THR A 128 6.15 -7.83 -25.23
CA THR A 128 5.47 -8.46 -24.10
C THR A 128 6.35 -8.38 -22.87
N HIS A 129 5.84 -7.83 -21.78
CA HIS A 129 6.49 -7.89 -20.48
C HIS A 129 6.23 -9.27 -19.86
N LEU A 130 7.26 -10.10 -19.75
CA LEU A 130 7.11 -11.50 -19.32
C LEU A 130 6.55 -11.64 -17.90
N PRO A 131 6.98 -10.85 -16.89
CA PRO A 131 6.45 -10.97 -15.54
C PRO A 131 4.96 -10.66 -15.41
N THR A 132 4.44 -9.71 -16.21
CA THR A 132 3.03 -9.28 -16.11
C THR A 132 2.14 -9.85 -17.20
N GLY A 133 2.71 -10.43 -18.26
CA GLY A 133 2.00 -10.86 -19.46
C GLY A 133 1.43 -9.72 -20.31
N ILE A 134 1.70 -8.45 -19.98
CA ILE A 134 1.17 -7.31 -20.73
C ILE A 134 1.87 -7.20 -22.07
N THR A 135 1.08 -7.17 -23.14
CA THR A 135 1.58 -7.07 -24.51
C THR A 135 1.13 -5.76 -25.15
N VAL A 136 2.06 -5.08 -25.81
CA VAL A 136 1.82 -3.85 -26.57
C VAL A 136 2.41 -4.00 -27.96
N SER A 137 1.70 -3.54 -28.98
CA SER A 137 2.20 -3.50 -30.35
C SER A 137 2.32 -2.08 -30.91
N SER A 138 3.28 -1.86 -31.80
CA SER A 138 3.42 -0.65 -32.58
C SER A 138 3.74 -0.94 -34.05
N THR A 139 3.00 -0.26 -34.92
CA THR A 139 3.13 -0.27 -36.39
C THR A 139 3.12 1.16 -36.95
N ARG A 140 3.30 2.17 -36.08
CA ARG A 140 3.10 3.58 -36.41
C ARG A 140 4.19 4.12 -37.33
N GLU A 141 5.41 3.67 -37.13
CA GLU A 141 6.59 4.18 -37.79
C GLU A 141 7.03 3.28 -38.94
N ARG A 142 7.75 3.87 -39.90
CA ARG A 142 8.26 3.15 -41.08
C ARG A 142 9.46 2.26 -40.75
N SER A 143 10.13 2.49 -39.62
CA SER A 143 11.30 1.70 -39.21
C SER A 143 10.99 0.82 -38.01
N GLN A 144 11.53 -0.40 -38.05
CA GLN A 144 11.37 -1.38 -36.97
C GLN A 144 11.91 -0.84 -35.64
N HIS A 145 13.04 -0.13 -35.67
CA HIS A 145 13.65 0.44 -34.46
C HIS A 145 12.76 1.50 -33.81
N ALA A 146 12.14 2.38 -34.61
CA ALA A 146 11.23 3.39 -34.06
C ALA A 146 9.96 2.74 -33.48
N ASN A 147 9.44 1.68 -34.10
CA ASN A 147 8.32 0.91 -33.54
C ASN A 147 8.70 0.18 -32.23
N ILE A 148 9.92 -0.32 -32.07
CA ILE A 148 10.41 -0.85 -30.78
C ILE A 148 10.36 0.25 -29.72
N GLN A 149 10.93 1.42 -30.00
CA GLN A 149 10.99 2.52 -29.03
C GLN A 149 9.60 3.02 -28.63
N ASP A 150 8.68 3.11 -29.59
CA ASP A 150 7.29 3.49 -29.31
C ASP A 150 6.55 2.43 -28.47
N ALA A 151 6.70 1.14 -28.81
CA ALA A 151 6.10 0.05 -28.05
C ALA A 151 6.64 -0.01 -26.61
N LEU A 152 7.95 0.19 -26.42
CA LEU A 152 8.56 0.27 -25.09
C LEU A 152 8.01 1.46 -24.29
N LYS A 153 7.94 2.66 -24.87
CA LYS A 153 7.36 3.85 -24.20
C LYS A 153 5.92 3.61 -23.73
N LYS A 154 5.08 3.02 -24.60
CA LYS A 154 3.70 2.66 -24.27
C LYS A 154 3.64 1.65 -23.14
N LEU A 155 4.46 0.60 -23.21
CA LEU A 155 4.55 -0.42 -22.18
C LEU A 155 4.99 0.17 -20.83
N THR A 156 5.99 1.07 -20.81
CA THR A 156 6.42 1.77 -19.59
C THR A 156 5.27 2.59 -18.99
N SER A 157 4.53 3.31 -19.84
CA SER A 157 3.39 4.11 -19.40
C SER A 157 2.33 3.25 -18.72
N ILE A 158 1.99 2.10 -19.33
CA ILE A 158 1.01 1.15 -18.78
C ILE A 158 1.51 0.57 -17.45
N LEU A 159 2.77 0.15 -17.36
CA LEU A 159 3.34 -0.38 -16.12
C LEU A 159 3.37 0.66 -14.99
N ARG A 160 3.72 1.91 -15.30
CA ARG A 160 3.67 3.01 -14.32
C ARG A 160 2.26 3.31 -13.84
N GLU A 161 1.29 3.30 -14.75
CA GLU A 161 -0.12 3.49 -14.42
C GLU A 161 -0.65 2.35 -13.55
N MET A 162 -0.27 1.10 -13.86
CA MET A 162 -0.59 -0.06 -13.04
C MET A 162 0.01 0.04 -11.63
N ASN A 163 1.28 0.43 -11.50
CA ASN A 163 1.91 0.64 -10.19
C ASN A 163 1.19 1.74 -9.40
N LYS A 164 0.81 2.84 -10.06
CA LYS A 164 0.02 3.90 -9.43
C LYS A 164 -1.34 3.39 -8.95
N ALA A 165 -2.05 2.65 -9.78
CA ALA A 165 -3.34 2.06 -9.43
C ALA A 165 -3.22 1.06 -8.25
N ASN A 166 -2.15 0.28 -8.19
CA ASN A 166 -1.88 -0.63 -7.07
C ASN A 166 -1.62 0.14 -5.77
N LYS A 167 -0.83 1.22 -5.81
CA LYS A 167 -0.63 2.12 -4.66
C LYS A 167 -1.93 2.78 -4.20
N ASP A 168 -2.76 3.22 -5.14
CA ASP A 168 -4.05 3.84 -4.83
C ASP A 168 -5.03 2.82 -4.22
N LYS A 169 -5.04 1.57 -4.71
CA LYS A 169 -5.78 0.46 -4.06
C LYS A 169 -5.30 0.19 -2.64
N GLN A 170 -3.99 0.17 -2.41
CA GLN A 170 -3.41 -0.01 -1.08
C GLN A 170 -3.88 1.08 -0.11
N LYS A 171 -3.85 2.36 -0.55
CA LYS A 171 -4.38 3.49 0.23
C LYS A 171 -5.88 3.36 0.49
N ASN A 172 -6.67 2.97 -0.51
CA ASN A 172 -8.11 2.79 -0.36
C ASN A 172 -8.44 1.65 0.61
N ASN A 173 -7.70 0.54 0.58
CA ASN A 173 -7.86 -0.56 1.54
C ASN A 173 -7.53 -0.12 2.96
N ALA A 174 -6.43 0.61 3.14
CA ALA A 174 -6.05 1.20 4.43
C ALA A 174 -7.15 2.14 4.97
N TRP A 175 -7.74 2.97 4.10
CA TRP A 175 -8.86 3.86 4.44
C TRP A 175 -10.17 3.11 4.74
N SER A 176 -10.49 2.06 3.99
CA SER A 176 -11.68 1.24 4.26
C SER A 176 -11.58 0.59 5.64
N ARG A 177 -10.41 0.02 5.97
CA ARG A 177 -10.17 -0.60 7.27
C ARG A 177 -10.18 0.39 8.43
N HIS A 178 -9.68 1.61 8.21
CA HIS A 178 -9.82 2.72 9.15
C HIS A 178 -11.27 2.92 9.62
N THR A 179 -12.25 2.69 8.74
CA THR A 179 -13.67 2.92 9.06
C THR A 179 -14.33 1.72 9.76
N GLN A 180 -13.80 0.50 9.60
CA GLN A 180 -14.43 -0.75 10.04
C GLN A 180 -13.76 -1.36 11.28
N ILE A 181 -13.73 -0.62 12.39
CA ILE A 181 -13.18 -1.13 13.65
C ILE A 181 -14.18 -2.03 14.35
N VAL A 182 -13.81 -3.30 14.55
CA VAL A 182 -14.52 -4.24 15.42
C VAL A 182 -14.23 -3.88 16.88
N ARG A 183 -15.27 -3.89 17.73
CA ARG A 183 -15.12 -3.63 19.16
C ARG A 183 -15.31 -4.94 19.93
N GLY A 184 -14.31 -5.32 20.71
CA GLY A 184 -14.32 -6.57 21.50
C GLY A 184 -13.32 -7.60 20.98
N ASN A 185 -13.15 -8.69 21.73
CA ASN A 185 -12.13 -9.73 21.49
C ASN A 185 -10.71 -9.16 21.23
N PRO A 186 -10.16 -8.38 22.17
CA PRO A 186 -8.87 -7.73 21.95
C PRO A 186 -7.73 -8.76 21.89
N VAL A 187 -6.85 -8.62 20.91
CA VAL A 187 -5.61 -9.43 20.82
C VAL A 187 -4.60 -9.00 21.87
N ARG A 188 -4.59 -7.70 22.23
CA ARG A 188 -3.75 -7.13 23.30
C ARG A 188 -4.51 -6.11 24.12
N ILE A 189 -4.20 -6.07 25.42
CA ILE A 189 -4.83 -5.16 26.38
C ILE A 189 -3.74 -4.36 27.10
N TYR A 190 -3.89 -3.04 27.07
CA TYR A 190 -3.02 -2.08 27.76
C TYR A 190 -3.81 -1.37 28.86
N GLU A 191 -3.19 -1.15 30.03
CA GLU A 191 -3.85 -0.53 31.18
C GLU A 191 -3.10 0.71 31.69
N GLY A 192 -3.88 1.70 32.15
CA GLY A 192 -3.37 2.92 32.78
C GLY A 192 -2.77 3.94 31.82
N GLU A 193 -2.32 5.06 32.38
CA GLU A 193 -1.77 6.20 31.62
C GLU A 193 -0.44 5.87 30.93
N ASN A 194 0.31 4.90 31.48
CA ASN A 194 1.60 4.45 30.96
C ASN A 194 1.49 3.27 29.99
N PHE A 195 0.28 2.89 29.55
CA PHE A 195 0.07 1.80 28.60
C PHE A 195 0.78 0.50 29.01
N LYS A 196 0.60 0.06 30.27
CA LYS A 196 1.21 -1.19 30.71
C LYS A 196 0.50 -2.37 30.05
N LEU A 197 1.24 -3.24 29.35
CA LEU A 197 0.69 -4.48 28.81
C LEU A 197 0.20 -5.39 29.95
N ARG A 198 -1.01 -5.93 29.82
CA ARG A 198 -1.67 -6.79 30.81
C ARG A 198 -1.32 -8.26 30.65
#